data_AF-A0A7V2DE34-F1
#
_entry.id   AF-A0A7V2DE34-F1
#
_cell.length_a   1.000
_cell.length_b   1.000
_cell.length_c   1.000
_cell.angle_alpha   90.00
_cell.angle_beta   90.00
_cell.angle_gamma   90.00
#
_symmetry.space_group_name_H-M   'P 1'
#
loop_
_entity.id
_entity.type
_entity.pdbx_description
1 polymer ?
#
loop_
_entity_poly.entity_id
_entity_poly.type
_entity_poly.pdbx_seq_one_letter_code
_entity_poly.pdbx_strand_id
1 'polypeptide(L)'
;MGRQRTWKWKYLHFCITALIIIANVGCSTFSSVERRWKAENYLSQGKHYLDDGRLEESLLMHEKALSMAGSKKPGDTILYNLGLLHARSGVTTIEYSKAVSYFKRLVVEFPTSRLVERAKIWIAVLESMERNRRGYPEISPQQTSTGQIEARRFMERGRQLVNMGNFKQAFEENRKVAELFPAVPPGDEALFNMALMYAHHRNPEKDYKHSIEYFNILIARFPESPFREQAEIWVDVLEAIEKSKQVDIEIELKRKELIQ
;
A
#
# COMPACT_ATOMS: atom_id res chain seq x y z
N MET A 1 0.91 78.97 -20.28
CA MET A 1 -0.02 77.82 -20.17
C MET A 1 0.70 76.57 -20.65
N GLY A 2 0.85 75.51 -19.84
CA GLY A 2 1.57 74.31 -20.31
C GLY A 2 1.99 73.28 -19.26
N ARG A 3 1.15 72.93 -18.28
CA ARG A 3 1.40 71.79 -17.37
C ARG A 3 0.11 71.03 -17.07
N GLN A 4 -0.38 70.23 -18.00
CA GLN A 4 -1.42 69.22 -17.70
C GLN A 4 -1.31 67.90 -18.50
N ARG A 5 -0.28 67.72 -19.34
CA ARG A 5 -0.24 66.59 -20.28
C ARG A 5 0.40 65.30 -19.74
N THR A 6 1.08 65.34 -18.59
CA THR A 6 1.85 64.20 -18.07
C THR A 6 1.08 63.28 -17.13
N TRP A 7 -0.06 63.72 -16.59
CA TRP A 7 -0.82 62.96 -15.58
C TRP A 7 -1.63 61.83 -16.23
N LYS A 8 -2.32 62.10 -17.34
CA LYS A 8 -3.16 61.10 -18.05
C LYS A 8 -2.37 59.89 -18.56
N TRP A 9 -1.11 60.07 -18.97
CA TRP A 9 -0.25 58.98 -19.45
C TRP A 9 0.19 58.05 -18.32
N LYS A 10 0.39 58.55 -17.10
CA LYS A 10 0.73 57.72 -15.94
C LYS A 10 -0.41 56.79 -15.54
N TYR A 11 -1.64 57.28 -15.55
CA TYR A 11 -2.83 56.45 -15.30
C TYR A 11 -3.06 55.42 -16.40
N LEU A 12 -2.84 55.79 -17.67
CA LEU A 12 -2.93 54.84 -18.79
C LEU A 12 -1.91 53.71 -18.66
N HIS A 13 -0.66 54.03 -18.35
CA HIS A 13 0.38 53.01 -18.11
C HIS A 13 0.04 52.12 -16.91
N PHE A 14 -0.45 52.69 -15.80
CA PHE A 14 -0.87 51.92 -14.63
C PHE A 14 -2.01 50.94 -14.96
N CYS A 15 -3.02 51.38 -15.71
CA CYS A 15 -4.12 50.53 -16.16
C CYS A 15 -3.65 49.41 -17.09
N ILE A 16 -2.74 49.69 -18.03
CA ILE A 16 -2.16 48.68 -18.93
C ILE A 16 -1.37 47.65 -18.12
N THR A 17 -0.54 48.08 -17.16
CA THR A 17 0.20 47.15 -16.29
C THR A 17 -0.71 46.32 -15.40
N ALA A 18 -1.79 46.90 -14.86
CA ALA A 18 -2.77 46.18 -14.05
C ALA A 18 -3.53 45.14 -14.89
N LEU A 19 -3.92 45.48 -16.12
CA LEU A 19 -4.57 44.54 -17.06
C LEU A 19 -3.63 43.38 -17.45
N ILE A 20 -2.35 43.66 -17.68
CA ILE A 20 -1.34 42.64 -17.97
C ILE A 20 -1.14 41.72 -16.75
N ILE A 21 -1.08 42.26 -15.53
CA ILE A 21 -0.97 41.46 -14.30
C ILE A 21 -2.22 40.60 -14.09
N ILE A 22 -3.42 41.16 -14.25
CA ILE A 22 -4.69 40.42 -14.12
C ILE A 22 -4.80 39.32 -15.19
N ALA A 23 -4.40 39.61 -16.44
CA ALA A 23 -4.41 38.63 -17.51
C ALA A 23 -3.42 37.47 -17.27
N ASN A 24 -2.19 37.78 -16.83
CA ASN A 24 -1.15 36.76 -16.59
C ASN A 24 -1.38 35.96 -15.32
N VAL A 25 -1.77 36.62 -14.21
CA VAL A 25 -2.09 35.94 -12.94
C VAL A 25 -3.41 35.19 -13.07
N GLY A 26 -4.43 35.77 -13.70
CA GLY A 26 -5.72 35.13 -13.95
C GLY A 26 -5.61 33.87 -14.81
N CYS A 27 -4.82 33.90 -15.88
CA CYS A 27 -4.68 32.73 -16.78
C CYS A 27 -3.85 31.59 -16.14
N SER A 28 -2.76 31.92 -15.41
CA SER A 28 -1.95 30.92 -14.70
C SER A 28 -2.70 30.29 -13.51
N THR A 29 -3.46 31.08 -12.76
CA THR A 29 -4.30 30.58 -11.67
C THR A 29 -5.48 29.77 -12.18
N PHE A 30 -6.21 30.25 -13.19
CA PHE A 30 -7.32 29.51 -13.82
C PHE A 30 -6.88 28.16 -14.38
N SER A 31 -5.78 28.12 -15.14
CA SER A 31 -5.21 26.87 -15.67
C SER A 31 -4.72 25.90 -14.59
N SER A 32 -4.33 26.41 -13.42
CA SER A 32 -3.94 25.58 -12.28
C SER A 32 -5.15 24.98 -11.55
N VAL A 33 -6.24 25.73 -11.43
CA VAL A 33 -7.51 25.28 -10.83
C VAL A 33 -8.17 24.24 -11.74
N GLU A 34 -8.21 24.50 -13.05
CA GLU A 34 -8.79 23.58 -14.04
C GLU A 34 -8.05 22.22 -14.04
N ARG A 35 -6.71 22.25 -14.04
CA ARG A 35 -5.91 21.02 -13.95
C ARG A 35 -6.16 20.24 -12.68
N ARG A 36 -6.25 20.93 -11.54
CA ARG A 36 -6.57 20.29 -10.25
C ARG A 36 -7.95 19.64 -10.28
N TRP A 37 -8.97 20.34 -10.77
CA TRP A 37 -10.32 19.80 -10.88
C TRP A 37 -10.37 18.56 -11.78
N LYS A 38 -9.71 18.60 -12.94
CA LYS A 38 -9.60 17.42 -13.82
C LYS A 38 -8.90 16.25 -13.12
N ALA A 39 -7.83 16.51 -12.37
CA ALA A 39 -7.15 15.48 -11.59
C ALA A 39 -8.06 14.84 -10.53
N GLU A 40 -8.82 15.65 -9.79
CA GLU A 40 -9.76 15.18 -8.78
C GLU A 40 -10.90 14.35 -9.41
N ASN A 41 -11.42 14.79 -10.56
CA ASN A 41 -12.45 14.06 -11.30
C ASN A 41 -11.95 12.68 -11.78
N TYR A 42 -10.77 12.62 -12.41
CA TYR A 42 -10.17 11.35 -12.82
C TYR A 42 -9.86 10.44 -11.64
N LEU A 43 -9.36 10.99 -10.53
CA LEU A 43 -9.14 10.22 -9.30
C LEU A 43 -10.45 9.62 -8.77
N SER A 44 -11.55 10.37 -8.81
CA SER A 44 -12.87 9.87 -8.39
C SER A 44 -13.36 8.74 -9.29
N GLN A 45 -13.24 8.89 -10.62
CA GLN A 45 -13.61 7.84 -11.57
C GLN A 45 -12.75 6.58 -11.40
N GLY A 46 -11.45 6.75 -11.19
CA GLY A 46 -10.54 5.62 -10.94
C GLY A 46 -10.93 4.83 -9.70
N LYS A 47 -11.35 5.50 -8.62
CA LYS A 47 -11.87 4.83 -7.41
C LYS A 47 -13.15 4.06 -7.69
N HIS A 48 -14.09 4.66 -8.42
CA HIS A 48 -15.33 3.97 -8.80
C HIS A 48 -15.07 2.69 -9.59
N TYR A 49 -14.18 2.75 -10.59
CA TYR A 49 -13.79 1.54 -11.34
C TYR A 49 -13.11 0.50 -10.48
N LEU A 50 -12.32 0.91 -9.47
CA LEU A 50 -11.71 -0.02 -8.53
C LEU A 50 -12.76 -0.74 -7.69
N ASP A 51 -13.77 -0.02 -7.22
CA ASP A 51 -14.90 -0.56 -6.45
C ASP A 51 -15.72 -1.56 -7.30
N ASP A 52 -15.86 -1.28 -8.61
CA ASP A 52 -16.47 -2.19 -9.59
C ASP A 52 -15.58 -3.39 -9.98
N GLY A 53 -14.35 -3.47 -9.47
CA GLY A 53 -13.37 -4.52 -9.82
C GLY A 53 -12.74 -4.36 -11.21
N ARG A 54 -12.97 -3.24 -11.88
CA ARG A 54 -12.47 -2.90 -13.22
C ARG A 54 -11.06 -2.30 -13.13
N LEU A 55 -10.07 -3.18 -12.95
CA LEU A 55 -8.69 -2.79 -12.62
C LEU A 55 -8.01 -1.98 -13.73
N GLU A 56 -8.17 -2.36 -14.99
CA GLU A 56 -7.54 -1.67 -16.13
C GLU A 56 -8.08 -0.24 -16.30
N GLU A 57 -9.40 -0.07 -16.22
CA GLU A 57 -10.02 1.24 -16.30
C GLU A 57 -9.69 2.10 -15.08
N SER A 58 -9.61 1.49 -13.90
CA SER A 58 -9.13 2.15 -12.69
C SER A 58 -7.71 2.67 -12.88
N LEU A 59 -6.80 1.85 -13.40
CA LEU A 59 -5.41 2.20 -13.65
C LEU A 59 -5.32 3.39 -14.61
N LEU A 60 -6.02 3.31 -15.75
CA LEU A 60 -6.05 4.36 -16.75
C LEU A 60 -6.53 5.70 -16.18
N MET A 61 -7.57 5.70 -15.36
CA MET A 61 -8.08 6.94 -14.75
C MET A 61 -7.10 7.50 -13.72
N HIS A 62 -6.42 6.66 -12.94
CA HIS A 62 -5.39 7.14 -12.01
C HIS A 62 -4.17 7.72 -12.73
N GLU A 63 -3.75 7.14 -13.86
CA GLU A 63 -2.67 7.70 -14.70
C GLU A 63 -3.04 9.07 -15.28
N LYS A 64 -4.26 9.22 -15.80
CA LYS A 64 -4.79 10.52 -16.24
C LYS A 64 -4.87 11.53 -15.09
N ALA A 65 -5.26 11.09 -13.89
CA ALA A 65 -5.26 11.96 -12.72
C ALA A 65 -3.84 12.45 -12.41
N LEU A 66 -2.84 11.56 -12.47
CA LEU A 66 -1.45 11.89 -12.19
C LEU A 66 -0.88 12.88 -13.21
N SER A 67 -1.18 12.72 -14.50
CA SER A 67 -0.72 13.63 -15.55
C SER A 67 -1.28 15.04 -15.38
N MET A 68 -2.45 15.18 -14.76
CA MET A 68 -3.08 16.48 -14.47
C MET A 68 -2.58 17.12 -13.17
N ALA A 69 -2.34 16.32 -12.13
CA ALA A 69 -1.88 16.79 -10.83
C ALA A 69 -0.37 17.13 -10.80
N GLY A 70 0.46 16.28 -11.43
CA GLY A 70 1.92 16.32 -11.27
C GLY A 70 2.32 16.17 -9.80
N SER A 71 3.29 16.98 -9.35
CA SER A 71 3.78 17.03 -7.96
C SER A 71 2.94 17.91 -7.02
N LYS A 72 1.69 18.22 -7.39
CA LYS A 72 0.74 18.97 -6.54
C LYS A 72 -0.37 18.05 -6.05
N LYS A 73 -1.01 18.39 -4.92
CA LYS A 73 -2.19 17.66 -4.44
C LYS A 73 -3.31 17.67 -5.50
N PRO A 74 -4.03 16.56 -5.72
CA PRO A 74 -4.02 15.30 -4.95
C PRO A 74 -2.99 14.24 -5.44
N GLY A 75 -1.88 14.65 -6.05
CA GLY A 75 -0.84 13.76 -6.60
C GLY A 75 -0.27 12.74 -5.60
N ASP A 76 -0.16 13.09 -4.32
CA ASP A 76 0.22 12.15 -3.25
C ASP A 76 -0.75 10.96 -3.16
N THR A 77 -2.05 11.25 -3.14
CA THR A 77 -3.11 10.23 -3.09
C THR A 77 -3.14 9.39 -4.37
N ILE A 78 -2.90 10.01 -5.52
CA ILE A 78 -2.87 9.32 -6.80
C ILE A 78 -1.68 8.36 -6.87
N LEU A 79 -0.48 8.81 -6.48
CA LEU A 79 0.72 7.95 -6.42
C LEU A 79 0.52 6.77 -5.46
N TYR A 80 -0.07 7.03 -4.29
CA TYR A 80 -0.39 5.97 -3.33
C TYR A 80 -1.34 4.92 -3.93
N ASN A 81 -2.40 5.36 -4.60
CA ASN A 81 -3.38 4.49 -5.23
C ASN A 81 -2.78 3.68 -6.39
N LEU A 82 -1.95 4.30 -7.23
CA LEU A 82 -1.22 3.60 -8.30
C LEU A 82 -0.27 2.54 -7.74
N GLY A 83 0.44 2.86 -6.65
CA GLY A 83 1.26 1.89 -5.93
C GLY A 83 0.45 0.68 -5.46
N LEU A 84 -0.72 0.91 -4.85
CA LEU A 84 -1.62 -0.16 -4.41
C LEU A 84 -2.20 -0.99 -5.56
N LEU A 85 -2.59 -0.34 -6.66
CA LEU A 85 -3.12 -1.03 -7.85
C LEU A 85 -2.09 -2.00 -8.42
N HIS A 86 -0.85 -1.53 -8.62
CA HIS A 86 0.22 -2.40 -9.11
C HIS A 86 0.61 -3.49 -8.10
N ALA A 87 0.58 -3.21 -6.80
CA ALA A 87 0.82 -4.22 -5.77
C ALA A 87 -0.26 -5.32 -5.80
N ARG A 88 -1.54 -4.94 -5.98
CA ARG A 88 -2.67 -5.87 -6.07
C ARG A 88 -2.65 -6.71 -7.34
N SER A 89 -2.30 -6.11 -8.47
CA SER A 89 -2.20 -6.80 -9.77
C SER A 89 -0.92 -7.62 -9.90
N GLY A 90 0.00 -7.54 -8.93
CA GLY A 90 1.33 -8.11 -9.03
C GLY A 90 1.36 -9.63 -8.98
N VAL A 91 1.21 -10.22 -10.17
CA VAL A 91 1.51 -11.62 -10.44
C VAL A 91 3.00 -11.79 -10.78
N THR A 92 3.69 -10.72 -11.24
CA THR A 92 5.12 -10.75 -11.61
C THR A 92 5.97 -9.72 -10.85
N THR A 93 7.29 -9.89 -10.90
CA THR A 93 8.25 -8.95 -10.29
C THR A 93 8.20 -7.54 -10.90
N ILE A 94 7.72 -7.43 -12.14
CA ILE A 94 7.62 -6.17 -12.87
C ILE A 94 6.56 -5.27 -12.22
N GLU A 95 5.41 -5.82 -11.85
CA GLU A 95 4.35 -5.04 -11.20
C GLU A 95 4.76 -4.59 -9.79
N TYR A 96 5.46 -5.43 -9.01
CA TYR A 96 5.99 -5.01 -7.70
C TYR A 96 7.02 -3.88 -7.85
N SER A 97 7.90 -3.95 -8.86
CA SER A 97 8.85 -2.88 -9.16
C SER A 97 8.13 -1.57 -9.50
N LYS A 98 7.05 -1.63 -10.30
CA LYS A 98 6.21 -0.46 -10.60
C LYS A 98 5.57 0.10 -9.34
N ALA A 99 4.96 -0.76 -8.51
CA ALA A 99 4.34 -0.36 -7.25
C ALA A 99 5.32 0.38 -6.34
N VAL A 100 6.50 -0.20 -6.11
CA VAL A 100 7.59 0.41 -5.32
C VAL A 100 8.00 1.77 -5.91
N SER A 101 8.08 1.90 -7.23
CA SER A 101 8.44 3.17 -7.87
C SER A 101 7.44 4.30 -7.56
N TYR A 102 6.13 4.02 -7.55
CA TYR A 102 5.10 5.01 -7.22
C TYR A 102 5.17 5.42 -5.74
N PHE A 103 5.39 4.45 -4.84
CA PHE A 103 5.57 4.76 -3.42
C PHE A 103 6.83 5.58 -3.16
N LYS A 104 7.97 5.26 -3.81
CA LYS A 104 9.20 6.06 -3.70
C LYS A 104 8.99 7.49 -4.19
N ARG A 105 8.28 7.66 -5.32
CA ARG A 105 7.89 8.98 -5.81
C ARG A 105 7.03 9.75 -4.81
N LEU A 106 6.08 9.09 -4.14
CA LEU A 106 5.28 9.73 -3.10
C LEU A 106 6.16 10.26 -1.96
N VAL A 107 7.10 9.44 -1.47
CA VAL A 107 8.02 9.82 -0.39
C VAL A 107 8.88 11.03 -0.77
N VAL A 108 9.37 11.06 -2.01
CA VAL A 108 10.25 12.13 -2.52
C VAL A 108 9.49 13.40 -2.90
N GLU A 109 8.39 13.27 -3.66
CA GLU A 109 7.62 14.41 -4.19
C GLU A 109 6.70 15.04 -3.13
N PHE A 110 6.29 14.28 -2.11
CA PHE A 110 5.33 14.72 -1.08
C PHE A 110 5.79 14.38 0.35
N PRO A 111 6.95 14.88 0.81
CA PRO A 111 7.57 14.46 2.08
C PRO A 111 6.73 14.79 3.33
N THR A 112 5.80 15.74 3.23
CA THR A 112 4.88 16.13 4.33
C THR A 112 3.51 15.45 4.23
N SER A 113 3.29 14.56 3.26
CA SER A 113 2.01 13.84 3.14
C SER A 113 1.85 12.84 4.28
N ARG A 114 0.64 12.76 4.82
CA ARG A 114 0.23 11.73 5.79
C ARG A 114 0.34 10.29 5.24
N LEU A 115 0.56 10.13 3.94
CA LEU A 115 0.72 8.84 3.27
C LEU A 115 2.17 8.35 3.23
N VAL A 116 3.15 9.19 3.60
CA VAL A 116 4.58 8.86 3.53
C VAL A 116 4.92 7.61 4.36
N GLU A 117 4.50 7.56 5.62
CA GLU A 117 4.80 6.41 6.48
C GLU A 117 4.14 5.12 5.97
N ARG A 118 2.90 5.21 5.45
CA ARG A 118 2.24 4.07 4.82
C ARG A 118 2.97 3.62 3.55
N ALA A 119 3.45 4.56 2.74
CA ALA A 119 4.22 4.26 1.54
C ALA A 119 5.55 3.56 1.86
N LYS A 120 6.26 3.99 2.92
CA LYS A 120 7.49 3.34 3.38
C LYS A 120 7.26 1.89 3.80
N ILE A 121 6.16 1.61 4.52
CA ILE A 121 5.77 0.24 4.87
C ILE A 121 5.56 -0.59 3.61
N TRP A 122 4.81 -0.06 2.62
CA TRP A 122 4.62 -0.77 1.35
C TRP A 122 5.90 -1.02 0.58
N ILE A 123 6.84 -0.07 0.56
CA ILE A 123 8.16 -0.26 -0.06
C ILE A 123 8.88 -1.43 0.62
N ALA A 124 8.97 -1.42 1.95
CA ALA A 124 9.65 -2.47 2.71
C ALA A 124 9.00 -3.85 2.48
N VAL A 125 7.67 -3.93 2.54
CA VAL A 125 6.93 -5.17 2.28
C VAL A 125 7.18 -5.70 0.87
N LEU A 126 7.07 -4.86 -0.17
CA LEU A 126 7.20 -5.29 -1.56
C LEU A 126 8.64 -5.67 -1.93
N GLU A 127 9.63 -4.92 -1.44
CA GLU A 127 11.05 -5.24 -1.65
C GLU A 127 11.46 -6.51 -0.88
N SER A 128 10.89 -6.75 0.29
CA SER A 128 11.04 -8.02 1.01
C SER A 128 10.40 -9.18 0.23
N MET A 129 9.17 -9.04 -0.25
CA MET A 129 8.51 -10.07 -1.08
C MET A 129 9.33 -10.45 -2.31
N GLU A 130 9.92 -9.47 -3.00
CA GLU A 130 10.79 -9.74 -4.15
C GLU A 130 12.04 -10.52 -3.76
N ARG A 131 12.67 -10.20 -2.62
CA ARG A 131 13.79 -10.98 -2.08
C ARG A 131 13.36 -12.39 -1.69
N ASN A 132 12.19 -12.57 -1.08
CA ASN A 132 11.68 -13.89 -0.69
C ASN A 132 11.47 -14.81 -1.89
N ARG A 133 10.96 -14.26 -3.00
CA ARG A 133 10.83 -14.98 -4.27
C ARG A 133 12.19 -15.44 -4.82
N ARG A 134 13.26 -14.68 -4.59
CA ARG A 134 14.62 -15.02 -5.04
C ARG A 134 15.38 -15.91 -4.06
N GLY A 135 15.01 -15.91 -2.79
CA GLY A 135 15.73 -16.60 -1.70
C GLY A 135 15.55 -18.11 -1.69
N TYR A 136 14.50 -18.64 -2.32
CA TYR A 136 14.29 -20.07 -2.46
C TYR A 136 14.80 -20.59 -3.80
N PRO A 137 15.89 -21.39 -3.84
CA PRO A 137 16.29 -22.04 -5.09
C PRO A 137 15.17 -22.97 -5.57
N GLU A 138 14.86 -22.92 -6.86
CA GLU A 138 13.96 -23.88 -7.49
C GLU A 138 14.52 -25.29 -7.29
N ILE A 139 13.91 -26.06 -6.38
CA ILE A 139 14.32 -27.45 -6.13
C ILE A 139 13.99 -28.25 -7.39
N SER A 140 15.03 -28.79 -8.05
CA SER A 140 14.86 -29.67 -9.19
C SER A 140 13.99 -30.88 -8.83
N PRO A 141 13.07 -31.31 -9.72
CA PRO A 141 12.25 -32.50 -9.51
C PRO A 141 13.06 -33.76 -9.19
N GLN A 142 14.34 -33.85 -9.62
CA GLN A 142 15.20 -35.00 -9.37
C GLN A 142 15.79 -35.06 -7.94
N GLN A 143 15.62 -34.03 -7.11
CA GLN A 143 16.22 -33.93 -5.76
C GLN A 143 15.20 -33.71 -4.63
N THR A 144 13.90 -33.75 -4.94
CA THR A 144 12.84 -33.44 -3.96
C THR A 144 12.55 -34.66 -3.07
N SER A 145 12.70 -34.51 -1.75
CA SER A 145 12.34 -35.58 -0.79
C SER A 145 10.83 -35.80 -0.71
N THR A 146 10.39 -36.99 -0.27
CA THR A 146 8.95 -37.27 -0.06
C THR A 146 8.28 -36.23 0.83
N GLY A 147 8.95 -35.82 1.92
CA GLY A 147 8.44 -34.76 2.79
C GLY A 147 8.28 -33.40 2.09
N GLN A 148 9.19 -33.03 1.18
CA GLN A 148 9.09 -31.79 0.42
C GLN A 148 7.95 -31.83 -0.61
N ILE A 149 7.68 -33.00 -1.21
CA ILE A 149 6.52 -33.21 -2.09
C ILE A 149 5.22 -33.06 -1.29
N GLU A 150 5.16 -33.66 -0.10
CA GLU A 150 4.00 -33.54 0.80
C GLU A 150 3.79 -32.10 1.26
N ALA A 151 4.86 -31.41 1.69
CA ALA A 151 4.79 -30.00 2.04
C ALA A 151 4.24 -29.15 0.90
N ARG A 152 4.76 -29.34 -0.33
CA ARG A 152 4.25 -28.62 -1.51
C ARG A 152 2.77 -28.87 -1.74
N ARG A 153 2.32 -30.12 -1.59
CA ARG A 153 0.90 -30.50 -1.73
C ARG A 153 0.04 -29.83 -0.66
N PHE A 154 0.46 -29.84 0.60
CA PHE A 154 -0.24 -29.19 1.69
C PHE A 154 -0.32 -27.67 1.48
N MET A 155 0.79 -27.03 1.09
CA MET A 155 0.83 -25.58 0.81
C MET A 155 -0.11 -25.20 -0.34
N GLU A 156 -0.12 -25.97 -1.43
CA GLU A 156 -1.00 -25.71 -2.57
C GLU A 156 -2.47 -25.85 -2.18
N ARG A 157 -2.82 -26.91 -1.44
CA ARG A 157 -4.18 -27.10 -0.92
C ARG A 157 -4.56 -25.98 0.04
N GLY A 158 -3.65 -25.56 0.91
CA GLY A 158 -3.84 -24.44 1.82
C GLY A 158 -4.17 -23.14 1.08
N ARG A 159 -3.45 -22.81 0.01
CA ARG A 159 -3.75 -21.63 -0.83
C ARG A 159 -5.14 -21.69 -1.44
N GLN A 160 -5.53 -22.84 -1.98
CA GLN A 160 -6.86 -23.03 -2.56
C GLN A 160 -7.96 -22.84 -1.51
N LEU A 161 -7.76 -23.37 -0.30
CA LEU A 161 -8.68 -23.21 0.82
C LEU A 161 -8.80 -21.74 1.28
N VAL A 162 -7.70 -20.99 1.33
CA VAL A 162 -7.75 -19.52 1.60
C VAL A 162 -8.59 -18.80 0.55
N ASN A 163 -8.41 -19.12 -0.73
CA ASN A 163 -9.19 -18.49 -1.81
C ASN A 163 -10.69 -18.75 -1.66
N MET A 164 -11.05 -19.97 -1.23
CA MET A 164 -12.43 -20.37 -0.90
C MET A 164 -12.93 -19.77 0.43
N GLY A 165 -12.10 -19.06 1.19
CA GLY A 165 -12.44 -18.51 2.50
C GLY A 165 -12.44 -19.54 3.64
N ASN A 166 -11.91 -20.74 3.40
CA ASN A 166 -11.88 -21.83 4.36
C ASN A 166 -10.59 -21.80 5.20
N PHE A 167 -10.45 -20.75 6.02
CA PHE A 167 -9.22 -20.44 6.76
C PHE A 167 -8.81 -21.52 7.75
N LYS A 168 -9.76 -22.15 8.45
CA LYS A 168 -9.45 -23.25 9.40
C LYS A 168 -8.75 -24.40 8.70
N GLN A 169 -9.31 -24.89 7.60
CA GLN A 169 -8.69 -26.01 6.88
C GLN A 169 -7.36 -25.59 6.25
N ALA A 170 -7.26 -24.36 5.73
CA ALA A 170 -6.01 -23.84 5.19
C ALA A 170 -4.90 -23.78 6.24
N PHE A 171 -5.25 -23.39 7.46
CA PHE A 171 -4.35 -23.36 8.61
C PHE A 171 -3.86 -24.76 8.96
N GLU A 172 -4.76 -25.75 9.03
CA GLU A 172 -4.39 -27.15 9.29
C GLU A 172 -3.41 -27.70 8.23
N GLU A 173 -3.59 -27.37 6.95
CA GLU A 173 -2.64 -27.79 5.92
C GLU A 173 -1.25 -27.17 6.13
N ASN A 174 -1.16 -25.90 6.50
CA ASN A 174 0.13 -25.27 6.79
C ASN A 174 0.75 -25.80 8.09
N ARG A 175 -0.06 -26.11 9.10
CA ARG A 175 0.43 -26.71 10.36
C ARG A 175 1.17 -28.03 10.10
N LYS A 176 0.63 -28.89 9.22
CA LYS A 176 1.31 -30.14 8.82
C LYS A 176 2.69 -29.88 8.23
N VAL A 177 2.85 -28.81 7.46
CA VAL A 177 4.16 -28.43 6.89
C VAL A 177 5.12 -27.97 7.98
N ALA A 178 4.67 -27.10 8.89
CA ALA A 178 5.47 -26.65 10.02
C ALA A 178 5.87 -27.81 10.95
N GLU A 179 5.03 -28.83 11.10
CA GLU A 179 5.33 -30.06 11.85
C GLU A 179 6.36 -30.95 11.15
N LEU A 180 6.26 -31.11 9.82
CA LEU A 180 7.24 -31.86 9.02
C LEU A 180 8.60 -31.16 8.94
N PHE A 181 8.62 -29.84 9.03
CA PHE A 181 9.80 -28.99 8.82
C PHE A 181 9.98 -28.00 9.99
N PRO A 182 10.25 -28.46 11.22
CA PRO A 182 10.15 -27.61 12.42
C PRO A 182 11.21 -26.50 12.55
N ALA A 183 12.34 -26.64 11.86
CA ALA A 183 13.48 -25.72 11.94
C ALA A 183 14.25 -25.57 10.60
N VAL A 184 13.68 -26.08 9.50
CA VAL A 184 14.23 -25.93 8.14
C VAL A 184 13.12 -25.58 7.16
N PRO A 185 13.42 -24.92 6.03
CA PRO A 185 12.40 -24.69 5.02
C PRO A 185 11.77 -25.98 4.46
N PRO A 186 10.48 -25.97 4.07
CA PRO A 186 9.57 -24.82 3.97
C PRO A 186 8.73 -24.53 5.23
N GLY A 187 9.17 -24.94 6.43
CA GLY A 187 8.40 -24.72 7.66
C GLY A 187 8.25 -23.24 8.05
N ASP A 188 9.22 -22.40 7.66
CA ASP A 188 9.15 -20.95 7.79
C ASP A 188 8.05 -20.33 6.91
N GLU A 189 7.95 -20.74 5.65
CA GLU A 189 6.86 -20.31 4.75
C GLU A 189 5.49 -20.70 5.32
N ALA A 190 5.39 -21.91 5.91
CA ALA A 190 4.17 -22.37 6.54
C ALA A 190 3.76 -21.51 7.75
N LEU A 191 4.71 -21.17 8.64
CA LEU A 191 4.46 -20.26 9.76
C LEU A 191 4.07 -18.85 9.28
N PHE A 192 4.72 -18.36 8.23
CA PHE A 192 4.40 -17.06 7.63
C PHE A 192 2.95 -17.04 7.10
N ASN A 193 2.54 -18.09 6.37
CA ASN A 193 1.19 -18.22 5.86
C ASN A 193 0.16 -18.34 6.98
N MET A 194 0.44 -19.13 8.02
CA MET A 194 -0.42 -19.26 9.21
C MET A 194 -0.64 -17.91 9.88
N ALA A 195 0.42 -17.12 10.07
CA ALA A 195 0.33 -15.77 10.61
C ALA A 195 -0.55 -14.86 9.74
N LEU A 196 -0.36 -14.88 8.42
CA LEU A 196 -1.18 -14.09 7.49
C LEU A 196 -2.66 -14.49 7.50
N MET A 197 -2.98 -15.78 7.65
CA MET A 197 -4.36 -16.25 7.77
C MET A 197 -5.06 -15.66 9.01
N TYR A 198 -4.35 -15.57 10.13
CA TYR A 198 -4.86 -14.92 11.34
C TYR A 198 -5.03 -13.41 11.19
N ALA A 199 -4.23 -12.74 10.36
CA ALA A 199 -4.39 -11.31 10.06
C ALA A 199 -5.39 -11.02 8.92
N HIS A 200 -5.87 -12.06 8.23
CA HIS A 200 -6.63 -11.89 7.00
C HIS A 200 -8.02 -11.27 7.24
N HIS A 201 -8.34 -10.17 6.55
CA HIS A 201 -9.59 -9.43 6.73
C HIS A 201 -10.88 -10.24 6.47
N ARG A 202 -10.84 -11.24 5.57
CA ARG A 202 -11.98 -12.16 5.31
C ARG A 202 -12.08 -13.31 6.31
N ASN A 203 -11.11 -13.49 7.21
CA ASN A 203 -11.18 -14.55 8.21
C ASN A 203 -12.12 -14.13 9.34
N PRO A 204 -13.24 -14.84 9.60
CA PRO A 204 -14.13 -14.52 10.72
C PRO A 204 -13.46 -14.66 12.08
N GLU A 205 -12.43 -15.49 12.19
CA GLU A 205 -11.64 -15.72 13.39
C GLU A 205 -10.30 -14.97 13.35
N LYS A 206 -10.24 -13.87 12.58
CA LYS A 206 -9.06 -13.01 12.50
C LYS A 206 -8.67 -12.54 13.91
N ASP A 207 -7.43 -12.79 14.27
CA ASP A 207 -6.85 -12.40 15.55
C ASP A 207 -5.41 -11.94 15.34
N TYR A 208 -5.18 -10.64 15.54
CA TYR A 208 -3.87 -10.04 15.33
C TYR A 208 -2.84 -10.49 16.37
N LYS A 209 -3.25 -10.88 17.58
CA LYS A 209 -2.33 -11.40 18.60
C LYS A 209 -1.79 -12.76 18.19
N HIS A 210 -2.66 -13.68 17.78
CA HIS A 210 -2.23 -14.97 17.24
C HIS A 210 -1.36 -14.80 15.99
N SER A 211 -1.70 -13.85 15.11
CA SER A 211 -0.85 -13.53 13.94
C SER A 211 0.57 -13.13 14.36
N ILE A 212 0.69 -12.20 15.32
CA ILE A 212 1.97 -11.75 15.88
C ILE A 212 2.75 -12.92 16.51
N GLU A 213 2.07 -13.81 17.25
CA GLU A 213 2.70 -15.00 17.84
C GLU A 213 3.36 -15.89 16.78
N TYR A 214 2.68 -16.20 15.67
CA TYR A 214 3.25 -17.02 14.60
C TYR A 214 4.41 -16.31 13.87
N PHE A 215 4.32 -15.00 13.65
CA PHE A 215 5.46 -14.24 13.12
C PHE A 215 6.67 -14.28 14.06
N ASN A 216 6.46 -14.11 15.37
CA ASN A 216 7.53 -14.22 16.36
C ASN A 216 8.15 -15.62 16.42
N ILE A 217 7.33 -16.68 16.28
CA ILE A 217 7.84 -18.06 16.17
C ILE A 217 8.73 -18.21 14.93
N LEU A 218 8.32 -17.66 13.78
CA LEU A 218 9.13 -17.67 12.56
C LEU A 218 10.47 -16.95 12.78
N ILE A 219 10.44 -15.73 13.31
CA ILE A 219 11.64 -14.91 13.56
C ILE A 219 12.62 -15.65 14.49
N ALA A 220 12.10 -16.31 15.54
CA ALA A 220 12.92 -17.01 16.52
C ALA A 220 13.48 -18.34 16.00
N ARG A 221 12.69 -19.14 15.28
CA ARG A 221 13.09 -20.48 14.82
C ARG A 221 13.87 -20.46 13.51
N PHE A 222 13.69 -19.45 12.68
CA PHE A 222 14.28 -19.34 11.36
C PHE A 222 14.98 -17.99 11.16
N PRO A 223 16.09 -17.74 11.88
CA PRO A 223 16.80 -16.45 11.82
C PRO A 223 17.36 -16.12 10.43
N GLU A 224 17.62 -17.13 9.61
CA GLU A 224 18.11 -16.97 8.23
C GLU A 224 16.98 -17.09 7.18
N SER A 225 15.71 -17.16 7.61
CA SER A 225 14.59 -17.22 6.68
C SER A 225 14.51 -15.94 5.86
N PRO A 226 14.28 -16.02 4.54
CA PRO A 226 13.97 -14.83 3.77
C PRO A 226 12.73 -14.09 4.30
N PHE A 227 11.77 -14.81 4.89
CA PHE A 227 10.55 -14.23 5.45
C PHE A 227 10.76 -13.45 6.75
N ARG A 228 11.93 -13.53 7.39
CA ARG A 228 12.19 -12.91 8.71
C ARG A 228 11.91 -11.42 8.71
N GLU A 229 12.49 -10.68 7.78
CA GLU A 229 12.30 -9.22 7.71
C GLU A 229 10.84 -8.86 7.45
N GLN A 230 10.15 -9.65 6.62
CA GLN A 230 8.73 -9.42 6.36
C GLN A 230 7.88 -9.68 7.61
N ALA A 231 8.21 -10.71 8.38
CA ALA A 231 7.56 -11.03 9.64
C ALA A 231 7.76 -9.89 10.66
N GLU A 232 8.97 -9.33 10.78
CA GLU A 232 9.24 -8.18 11.65
C GLU A 232 8.37 -6.97 11.28
N ILE A 233 8.27 -6.64 9.98
CA ILE A 233 7.41 -5.54 9.50
C ILE A 233 5.93 -5.81 9.85
N TRP A 234 5.47 -7.05 9.69
CA TRP A 234 4.09 -7.40 10.03
C TRP A 234 3.82 -7.32 11.52
N VAL A 235 4.77 -7.72 12.38
CA VAL A 235 4.66 -7.55 13.84
C VAL A 235 4.47 -6.07 14.17
N ASP A 236 5.35 -5.19 13.69
CA ASP A 236 5.25 -3.75 13.95
C ASP A 236 3.90 -3.16 13.50
N VAL A 237 3.43 -3.54 12.31
CA VAL A 237 2.15 -3.09 11.75
C VAL A 237 0.97 -3.57 12.60
N LEU A 238 0.95 -4.84 12.97
CA LEU A 238 -0.15 -5.44 13.72
C LEU A 238 -0.19 -4.94 15.16
N GLU A 239 0.97 -4.75 15.80
CA GLU A 239 1.07 -4.14 17.13
C GLU A 239 0.54 -2.70 17.13
N ALA A 240 0.87 -1.92 16.11
CA ALA A 240 0.34 -0.56 15.97
C ALA A 240 -1.20 -0.56 15.83
N ILE A 241 -1.77 -1.52 15.09
CA ILE A 241 -3.22 -1.67 14.94
C ILE A 241 -3.88 -2.05 16.27
N GLU A 242 -3.34 -3.04 16.98
CA GLU A 242 -3.86 -3.47 18.29
C GLU A 242 -3.80 -2.34 19.32
N LYS A 243 -2.69 -1.60 19.37
CA LYS A 243 -2.53 -0.45 20.25
C LYS A 243 -3.54 0.66 19.95
N SER A 244 -3.77 0.96 18.68
CA SER A 244 -4.79 1.94 18.27
C SER A 244 -6.19 1.54 18.74
N LYS A 245 -6.56 0.27 18.55
CA LYS A 245 -7.86 -0.27 18.97
C LYS A 245 -8.06 -0.15 20.48
N GLN A 246 -7.02 -0.39 21.28
CA GLN A 246 -7.10 -0.28 22.74
C GLN A 246 -7.34 1.18 23.19
N VAL A 247 -6.69 2.14 22.54
CA VAL A 247 -6.88 3.57 22.82
C VAL A 247 -8.31 4.01 22.53
N ASP A 248 -8.89 3.58 21.40
CA ASP A 248 -10.26 3.92 21.03
C ASP A 248 -11.28 3.40 22.06
N ILE A 249 -11.08 2.17 22.55
CA ILE A 249 -11.91 1.57 23.61
C ILE A 249 -11.79 2.38 24.91
N GLU A 250 -10.58 2.77 25.31
CA GLU A 250 -10.35 3.56 26.53
C GLU A 250 -11.02 4.94 26.47
N ILE A 251 -10.94 5.61 25.31
CA ILE A 251 -11.61 6.90 25.09
C ILE A 251 -13.13 6.74 25.21
N GLU A 252 -13.71 5.68 24.63
CA GLU A 252 -15.15 5.43 24.71
C GLU A 252 -15.61 5.16 26.15
N LEU A 253 -14.84 4.38 26.92
CA LEU A 253 -15.12 4.10 28.33
C LEU A 253 -15.10 5.38 29.17
N LYS A 254 -14.04 6.20 29.05
CA LYS A 254 -13.94 7.50 29.75
C LYS A 254 -15.08 8.45 29.38
N ARG A 255 -15.51 8.45 28.11
CA ARG A 255 -16.66 9.26 27.68
C ARG A 255 -17.96 8.83 28.36
N LYS A 256 -18.18 7.53 28.57
CA LYS A 256 -19.37 7.01 29.27
C LYS A 256 -19.36 7.38 30.75
N GLU A 257 -18.21 7.32 31.40
CA GLU A 257 -18.04 7.72 32.81
C GLU A 257 -18.30 9.21 33.05
N LEU A 258 -17.99 10.07 32.08
CA LEU A 258 -18.22 11.52 32.18
C LEU A 258 -19.68 11.97 31.92
N ILE A 259 -20.53 11.07 31.41
CA ILE A 259 -21.94 11.34 31.08
C ILE A 259 -22.89 10.77 32.16
N GLN A 260 -22.37 9.98 33.11
CA GLN A 260 -23.08 9.48 34.29
C GLN A 260 -22.91 10.44 35.47
#